data_AF-A0A5N7BL69-F1
#
_entry.id   AF-A0A5N7BL69-F1
#
_cell.length_a   1.000
_cell.length_b   1.000
_cell.length_c   1.000
_cell.angle_alpha   90.00
_cell.angle_beta   90.00
_cell.angle_gamma   90.00
#
_symmetry.space_group_name_H-M   'P 1'
#
loop_
_entity.id
_entity.type
_entity.pdbx_description
1 polymer ?
#
loop_
_entity_poly.entity_id
_entity_poly.type
_entity_poly.pdbx_seq_one_letter_code
_entity_poly.pdbx_strand_id
1 'polypeptide(L)'
;MSQRGKTPASRLKPVSLDSLETVGFVSKGDRKLLDHKAQNDYFSKIVERYMAFCAHHSEDLDAAWTSLPTSASGDATKNPPAAPPQPTEKQAMIKGRSASAELSTLLLSLRKLREALLATASTIPVSFSQRVHVFSVKISIQARHPPSYFPSLRYLLEKLHSPSHPLPESELKDLISYLILDYACRQDDLVTAFELRAKARCEHAFQSPTVDRVLTALAHDNWVLFWQVRKEVDSSIRTLMNWAEDRVRRHALKAVGSAYLNVGVQWITEGCTGDNHWTWDRLVETEKLGWQKDGDKIIIRKPKPKPQPVPGSGKGKA
;
A
#
# COMPACT_ATOMS: atom_id res chain seq x y z
N MET A 1 45.16 -56.67 -19.08
CA MET A 1 43.72 -56.96 -18.95
C MET A 1 43.37 -56.91 -17.47
N SER A 2 42.45 -56.15 -16.91
CA SER A 2 41.55 -55.09 -17.35
C SER A 2 41.23 -54.30 -16.06
N GLN A 3 41.54 -53.00 -16.00
CA GLN A 3 41.21 -52.16 -14.85
C GLN A 3 39.72 -51.79 -14.90
N ARG A 4 38.99 -52.15 -13.84
CA ARG A 4 37.56 -51.88 -13.67
C ARG A 4 37.38 -50.41 -13.29
N GLY A 5 36.84 -49.62 -14.20
CA GLY A 5 36.55 -48.19 -14.00
C GLY A 5 35.55 -47.97 -12.88
N LYS A 6 35.90 -47.12 -11.92
CA LYS A 6 34.99 -46.55 -10.92
C LYS A 6 34.29 -45.33 -11.56
N THR A 7 32.98 -45.39 -11.74
CA THR A 7 32.15 -44.21 -12.00
C THR A 7 31.99 -43.40 -10.70
N PRO A 8 32.24 -42.09 -10.71
CA PRO A 8 31.94 -41.25 -9.55
C PRO A 8 30.44 -40.97 -9.51
N ALA A 9 29.77 -41.43 -8.46
CA ALA A 9 28.41 -41.02 -8.14
C ALA A 9 28.41 -39.52 -7.79
N SER A 10 27.81 -38.71 -8.66
CA SER A 10 27.55 -37.29 -8.41
C SER A 10 26.57 -37.15 -7.23
N ARG A 11 27.09 -36.84 -6.04
CA ARG A 11 26.31 -36.42 -4.87
C ARG A 11 25.98 -34.92 -4.99
N LEU A 12 25.09 -34.56 -5.91
CA LEU A 12 24.36 -33.31 -5.76
C LEU A 12 23.19 -33.59 -4.82
N LYS A 13 23.23 -33.02 -3.61
CA LYS A 13 22.07 -32.96 -2.72
C LYS A 13 20.92 -32.34 -3.53
N PRO A 14 19.67 -32.86 -3.45
CA PRO A 14 18.55 -32.15 -4.04
C PRO A 14 18.54 -30.75 -3.44
N VAL A 15 18.67 -29.73 -4.30
CA VAL A 15 18.34 -28.37 -3.90
C VAL A 15 16.91 -28.46 -3.40
N SER A 16 16.69 -28.18 -2.12
CA SER A 16 15.35 -28.09 -1.55
C SER A 16 14.67 -26.89 -2.19
N LEU A 17 14.18 -27.08 -3.41
CA LEU A 17 13.45 -26.08 -4.16
C LEU A 17 12.20 -25.71 -3.38
N ASP A 18 12.05 -24.43 -3.12
CA ASP A 18 10.92 -23.88 -2.41
C ASP A 18 9.60 -24.28 -3.09
N SER A 19 8.71 -24.93 -2.34
CA SER A 19 7.46 -25.48 -2.88
C SER A 19 6.61 -24.44 -3.60
N LEU A 20 6.62 -23.17 -3.17
CA LEU A 20 5.88 -22.09 -3.83
C LEU A 20 6.53 -21.62 -5.15
N GLU A 21 7.86 -21.72 -5.25
CA GLU A 21 8.64 -21.28 -6.40
C GLU A 21 8.63 -22.30 -7.54
N THR A 22 8.43 -23.59 -7.24
CA THR A 22 8.37 -24.68 -8.25
C THR A 22 7.18 -24.59 -9.21
N VAL A 23 6.18 -23.78 -8.87
CA VAL A 23 4.99 -23.56 -9.68
C VAL A 23 5.22 -22.35 -10.58
N GLY A 24 4.99 -22.50 -11.88
CA GLY A 24 5.06 -21.47 -12.90
C GLY A 24 3.70 -20.86 -13.23
N PHE A 25 3.68 -20.02 -14.27
CA PHE A 25 2.48 -19.37 -14.78
C PHE A 25 1.76 -20.25 -15.81
N VAL A 26 0.42 -20.24 -15.78
CA VAL A 26 -0.40 -21.00 -16.73
C VAL A 26 -0.24 -20.47 -18.15
N SER A 27 -0.16 -19.15 -18.31
CA SER A 27 0.13 -18.45 -19.57
C SER A 27 1.50 -18.80 -20.18
N LYS A 28 2.40 -19.38 -19.38
CA LYS A 28 3.72 -19.87 -19.81
C LYS A 28 3.75 -21.39 -19.98
N GLY A 29 2.59 -22.04 -19.92
CA GLY A 29 2.43 -23.47 -20.17
C GLY A 29 2.54 -24.35 -18.93
N ASP A 30 2.69 -23.80 -17.72
CA ASP A 30 2.62 -24.63 -16.51
C ASP A 30 1.19 -25.10 -16.26
N ARG A 31 1.03 -26.41 -15.98
CA ARG A 31 -0.26 -27.08 -15.80
C ARG A 31 -0.52 -27.54 -14.37
N LYS A 32 0.43 -27.29 -13.44
CA LYS A 32 0.37 -27.78 -12.06
C LYS A 32 -0.82 -27.26 -11.24
N LEU A 33 -1.37 -26.09 -11.60
CA LEU A 33 -2.50 -25.47 -10.91
C LEU A 33 -3.82 -25.56 -11.69
N LEU A 34 -3.97 -26.48 -12.65
CA LEU A 34 -5.21 -26.61 -13.42
C LEU A 34 -6.29 -27.48 -12.74
N ASP A 35 -5.98 -28.08 -11.60
CA ASP A 35 -6.92 -28.87 -10.81
C ASP A 35 -7.27 -28.18 -9.49
N HIS A 36 -8.52 -28.30 -9.06
CA HIS A 36 -9.02 -27.62 -7.86
C HIS A 36 -8.31 -28.08 -6.58
N LYS A 37 -7.96 -29.37 -6.45
CA LYS A 37 -7.23 -29.86 -5.28
C LYS A 37 -5.83 -29.26 -5.23
N ALA A 38 -5.14 -29.23 -6.36
CA ALA A 38 -3.82 -28.62 -6.45
C ALA A 38 -3.84 -27.11 -6.14
N GLN A 39 -4.88 -26.39 -6.58
CA GLN A 39 -5.07 -24.98 -6.25
C GLN A 39 -5.32 -24.78 -4.76
N ASN A 40 -6.15 -25.61 -4.13
CA ASN A 40 -6.41 -25.53 -2.69
C ASN A 40 -5.16 -25.84 -1.85
N ASP A 41 -4.40 -26.87 -2.22
CA ASP A 41 -3.14 -27.22 -1.55
C ASP A 41 -2.10 -26.10 -1.70
N TYR A 42 -2.03 -25.48 -2.89
CA TYR A 42 -1.15 -24.34 -3.12
C TYR A 42 -1.57 -23.11 -2.32
N PHE A 43 -2.88 -22.83 -2.26
CA PHE A 43 -3.42 -21.75 -1.44
C PHE A 43 -3.12 -21.95 0.05
N SER A 44 -3.31 -23.16 0.58
CA SER A 44 -2.96 -23.48 1.97
C SER A 44 -1.48 -23.21 2.27
N LYS A 45 -0.57 -23.60 1.38
CA LYS A 45 0.87 -23.30 1.53
C LYS A 45 1.17 -21.79 1.52
N ILE A 46 0.46 -21.01 0.70
CA ILE A 46 0.58 -19.55 0.71
C ILE A 46 0.12 -19.00 2.06
N VAL A 47 -1.03 -19.47 2.57
CA VAL A 47 -1.58 -19.04 3.87
C VAL A 47 -0.63 -19.39 5.01
N GLU A 48 -0.14 -20.64 5.07
CA GLU A 48 0.83 -21.08 6.08
C GLU A 48 2.09 -20.21 6.07
N ARG A 49 2.63 -19.92 4.89
CA ARG A 49 3.81 -19.09 4.75
C ARG A 49 3.56 -17.63 5.11
N TYR A 50 2.38 -17.11 4.80
CA TYR A 50 1.96 -15.79 5.23
C TYR A 50 1.87 -15.70 6.76
N MET A 51 1.27 -16.69 7.42
CA MET A 51 1.20 -16.74 8.88
C MET A 51 2.59 -16.83 9.51
N ALA A 52 3.48 -17.63 8.91
CA ALA A 52 4.88 -17.69 9.33
C ALA A 52 5.56 -16.33 9.18
N PHE A 53 5.40 -15.64 8.05
CA PHE A 53 5.93 -14.28 7.83
C PHE A 53 5.46 -13.32 8.93
N CYS A 54 4.16 -13.29 9.23
CA CYS A 54 3.62 -12.45 10.30
C CYS A 54 4.18 -12.80 11.68
N ALA A 55 4.38 -14.08 11.99
CA ALA A 55 4.94 -14.51 13.26
C ALA A 55 6.44 -14.15 13.39
N HIS A 56 7.21 -14.23 12.30
CA HIS A 56 8.63 -13.86 12.31
C HIS A 56 8.86 -12.35 12.42
N HIS A 57 7.90 -11.55 11.94
CA HIS A 57 7.94 -10.09 11.94
C HIS A 57 6.95 -9.47 12.92
N SER A 58 6.57 -10.17 13.99
CA SER A 58 5.51 -9.70 14.90
C SER A 58 5.83 -8.37 15.59
N GLU A 59 7.12 -8.10 15.82
CA GLU A 59 7.60 -6.86 16.47
C GLU A 59 7.72 -5.68 15.49
N ASP A 60 7.98 -5.95 14.21
CA ASP A 60 8.29 -4.94 13.17
C ASP A 60 7.42 -5.10 11.91
N LEU A 61 6.20 -5.59 12.07
CA LEU A 61 5.35 -6.02 10.97
C LEU A 61 5.09 -4.93 9.92
N ASP A 62 4.88 -3.68 10.36
CA ASP A 62 4.69 -2.53 9.47
C ASP A 62 5.94 -2.25 8.62
N ALA A 63 7.13 -2.42 9.19
CA ALA A 63 8.40 -2.28 8.46
C ALA A 63 8.58 -3.44 7.45
N ALA A 64 8.22 -4.66 7.86
CA ALA A 64 8.25 -5.82 6.98
C ALA A 64 7.29 -5.67 5.78
N TRP A 65 6.07 -5.15 6.01
CA TRP A 65 5.10 -4.86 4.94
C TRP A 65 5.57 -3.80 3.96
N THR A 66 6.29 -2.80 4.45
CA THR A 66 6.81 -1.68 3.65
C THR A 66 8.19 -1.95 3.04
N SER A 67 8.73 -3.16 3.23
CA SER A 67 10.07 -3.54 2.75
C SER A 67 10.16 -3.83 1.24
N LEU A 68 9.03 -3.84 0.52
CA LEU A 68 9.04 -4.01 -0.93
C LEU A 68 9.70 -2.81 -1.63
N PRO A 69 10.40 -3.05 -2.75
CA PRO A 69 10.95 -1.95 -3.54
C PRO A 69 9.83 -1.07 -4.09
N THR A 70 9.99 0.23 -3.92
CA THR A 70 9.02 1.24 -4.42
C THR A 70 9.12 1.44 -5.93
N SER A 71 10.21 0.97 -6.56
CA SER A 71 10.45 1.11 -8.01
C SER A 71 9.82 -0.04 -8.80
N ALA A 72 9.12 0.30 -9.88
CA ALA A 72 8.49 -0.68 -10.78
C ALA A 72 9.49 -1.69 -11.39
N SER A 73 10.76 -1.33 -11.49
CA SER A 73 11.82 -2.23 -11.97
C SER A 73 12.12 -3.38 -11.01
N GLY A 74 11.93 -3.17 -9.69
CA GLY A 74 12.16 -4.18 -8.65
C GLY A 74 10.94 -5.03 -8.32
N ASP A 75 9.79 -4.77 -8.95
CA ASP A 75 8.55 -5.49 -8.68
C ASP A 75 8.62 -6.94 -9.19
N ALA A 76 8.64 -7.89 -8.25
CA ALA A 76 8.64 -9.33 -8.54
C ALA A 76 7.39 -9.79 -9.29
N THR A 77 6.30 -9.05 -9.20
CA THR A 77 5.02 -9.37 -9.84
C THR A 77 4.84 -8.72 -11.21
N LYS A 78 5.84 -8.01 -11.76
CA LYS A 78 5.76 -7.44 -13.12
C LYS A 78 5.81 -8.53 -14.21
N ASN A 79 5.56 -8.19 -15.47
CA ASN A 79 5.71 -9.11 -16.60
C ASN A 79 6.76 -8.57 -17.60
N PRO A 80 7.91 -9.24 -17.80
CA PRO A 80 8.37 -10.47 -17.14
C PRO A 80 8.73 -10.24 -15.66
N PRO A 81 8.54 -11.24 -14.76
CA PRO A 81 8.88 -11.12 -13.34
C PRO A 81 10.32 -10.63 -13.14
N ALA A 82 10.54 -9.69 -12.21
CA ALA A 82 11.90 -9.40 -11.78
C ALA A 82 12.50 -10.65 -11.12
N ALA A 83 13.76 -10.96 -11.43
CA ALA A 83 14.45 -12.04 -10.74
C ALA A 83 14.47 -11.72 -9.24
N PRO A 84 14.05 -12.64 -8.35
CA PRO A 84 14.22 -12.42 -6.93
C PRO A 84 15.73 -12.27 -6.65
N PRO A 85 16.13 -11.39 -5.70
CA PRO A 85 17.53 -11.29 -5.32
C PRO A 85 18.01 -12.66 -4.85
N GLN A 86 18.90 -13.29 -5.62
CA GLN A 86 19.47 -14.58 -5.24
C GLN A 86 20.36 -14.37 -4.02
N PRO A 87 20.09 -15.04 -2.88
CA PRO A 87 21.04 -15.05 -1.79
C PRO A 87 22.28 -15.82 -2.27
N THR A 88 23.45 -15.18 -2.17
CA THR A 88 24.72 -15.90 -2.32
C THR A 88 24.76 -17.01 -1.26
N GLU A 89 25.34 -18.17 -1.59
CA GLU A 89 25.33 -19.38 -0.72
C GLU A 89 25.83 -19.13 0.72
N LYS A 90 26.64 -18.08 0.93
CA LYS A 90 27.12 -17.66 2.26
C LYS A 90 26.07 -16.90 3.09
N GLN A 91 25.04 -16.31 2.48
CA GLN A 91 23.97 -15.57 3.16
C GLN A 91 22.80 -16.48 3.56
N ALA A 92 22.52 -17.53 2.79
CA ALA A 92 21.45 -18.50 3.07
C ALA A 92 21.68 -19.34 4.33
N MET A 93 22.92 -19.43 4.81
CA MET A 93 23.30 -20.23 5.99
C MET A 93 23.25 -19.46 7.32
N ILE A 94 23.15 -18.13 7.31
CA ILE A 94 23.34 -17.30 8.54
C ILE A 94 22.18 -16.32 8.80
N LYS A 95 21.38 -15.94 7.79
CA LYS A 95 20.17 -15.12 7.98
C LYS A 95 19.03 -15.70 7.17
N GLY A 96 17.84 -15.82 7.77
CA GLY A 96 16.61 -16.14 7.05
C GLY A 96 16.39 -15.21 5.84
N ARG A 97 15.55 -15.63 4.89
CA ARG A 97 15.19 -14.79 3.74
C ARG A 97 14.67 -13.43 4.22
N SER A 98 15.04 -12.35 3.52
CA SER A 98 14.61 -11.01 3.91
C SER A 98 13.10 -10.85 3.78
N ALA A 99 12.50 -9.97 4.59
CA ALA A 99 11.06 -9.67 4.55
C ALA A 99 10.58 -9.33 3.13
N SER A 100 11.36 -8.52 2.39
CA SER A 100 11.08 -8.11 1.02
C SER A 100 11.04 -9.30 0.05
N ALA A 101 11.98 -10.25 0.20
CA ALA A 101 12.05 -11.43 -0.64
C ALA A 101 10.88 -12.39 -0.34
N GLU A 102 10.56 -12.60 0.93
CA GLU A 102 9.42 -13.43 1.35
C GLU A 102 8.09 -12.85 0.85
N LEU A 103 7.88 -11.55 1.03
CA LEU A 103 6.69 -10.86 0.58
C LEU A 103 6.55 -10.87 -0.95
N SER A 104 7.67 -10.71 -1.67
CA SER A 104 7.71 -10.87 -3.13
C SER A 104 7.29 -12.27 -3.57
N THR A 105 7.78 -13.31 -2.89
CA THR A 105 7.40 -14.70 -3.17
C THR A 105 5.92 -14.95 -2.89
N LEU A 106 5.37 -14.41 -1.80
CA LEU A 106 3.94 -14.51 -1.50
C LEU A 106 3.07 -13.86 -2.57
N LEU A 107 3.35 -12.60 -2.94
CA LEU A 107 2.58 -11.88 -3.96
C LEU A 107 2.69 -12.53 -5.34
N LEU A 108 3.87 -13.02 -5.71
CA LEU A 108 4.09 -13.73 -6.96
C LEU A 108 3.32 -15.07 -7.00
N SER A 109 3.31 -15.80 -5.89
CA SER A 109 2.56 -17.05 -5.75
C SER A 109 1.05 -16.79 -5.85
N LEU A 110 0.55 -15.74 -5.20
CA LEU A 110 -0.84 -15.31 -5.34
C LEU A 110 -1.16 -14.90 -6.78
N ARG A 111 -0.24 -14.25 -7.50
CA ARG A 111 -0.43 -13.94 -8.92
C ARG A 111 -0.56 -15.21 -9.76
N LYS A 112 0.32 -16.20 -9.58
CA LYS A 112 0.27 -17.50 -10.26
C LYS A 112 -1.06 -18.22 -9.99
N LEU A 113 -1.49 -18.24 -8.74
CA LEU A 113 -2.76 -18.84 -8.35
C LEU A 113 -3.94 -18.13 -9.00
N ARG A 114 -4.01 -16.79 -8.94
CA ARG A 114 -5.10 -16.02 -9.58
C ARG A 114 -5.19 -16.26 -11.09
N GLU A 115 -4.06 -16.38 -11.78
CA GLU A 115 -4.03 -16.70 -13.20
C GLU A 115 -4.57 -18.11 -13.47
N ALA A 116 -4.22 -19.07 -12.64
CA ALA A 116 -4.76 -20.42 -12.73
C ALA A 116 -6.27 -20.46 -12.48
N LEU A 117 -6.77 -19.71 -11.49
CA LEU A 117 -8.20 -19.60 -11.20
C LEU A 117 -8.98 -19.03 -12.39
N LEU A 118 -8.42 -18.04 -13.10
CA LEU A 118 -9.03 -17.50 -14.32
C LEU A 118 -9.07 -18.55 -15.43
N ALA A 119 -8.00 -19.32 -15.61
CA ALA A 119 -7.94 -20.40 -16.60
C ALA A 119 -8.93 -21.54 -16.31
N THR A 120 -9.24 -21.79 -15.04
CA THR A 120 -10.16 -22.85 -14.60
C THR A 120 -11.51 -22.32 -14.14
N ALA A 121 -11.88 -21.08 -14.48
CA ALA A 121 -13.06 -20.40 -13.91
C ALA A 121 -14.39 -21.15 -14.14
N SER A 122 -14.48 -21.98 -15.18
CA SER A 122 -15.67 -22.77 -15.50
C SER A 122 -15.82 -24.05 -14.66
N THR A 123 -14.75 -24.53 -14.01
CA THR A 123 -14.76 -25.81 -13.29
C THR A 123 -14.65 -25.66 -11.79
N ILE A 124 -14.12 -24.53 -11.31
CA ILE A 124 -13.89 -24.31 -9.88
C ILE A 124 -15.09 -23.64 -9.19
N PRO A 125 -15.34 -23.92 -7.90
CA PRO A 125 -16.35 -23.21 -7.13
C PRO A 125 -16.03 -21.71 -7.01
N VAL A 126 -17.04 -20.86 -7.24
CA VAL A 126 -16.93 -19.40 -7.12
C VAL A 126 -16.51 -18.98 -5.71
N SER A 127 -17.01 -19.66 -4.68
CA SER A 127 -16.68 -19.38 -3.27
C SER A 127 -15.20 -19.58 -2.95
N PHE A 128 -14.53 -20.54 -3.59
CA PHE A 128 -13.09 -20.72 -3.45
C PHE A 128 -12.33 -19.58 -4.12
N SER A 129 -12.73 -19.21 -5.34
CA SER A 129 -12.16 -18.06 -6.07
C SER A 129 -12.30 -16.76 -5.26
N GLN A 130 -13.49 -16.49 -4.71
CA GLN A 130 -13.74 -15.35 -3.83
C GLN A 130 -12.75 -15.32 -2.65
N ARG A 131 -12.60 -16.44 -1.93
CA ARG A 131 -11.70 -16.53 -0.77
C ARG A 131 -10.24 -16.20 -1.14
N VAL A 132 -9.75 -16.73 -2.25
CA VAL A 132 -8.38 -16.46 -2.73
C VAL A 132 -8.21 -14.98 -3.08
N HIS A 133 -9.17 -14.39 -3.78
CA HIS A 133 -9.08 -12.98 -4.16
C HIS A 133 -9.21 -12.05 -2.94
N VAL A 134 -10.08 -12.34 -1.97
CA VAL A 134 -10.23 -11.55 -0.73
C VAL A 134 -8.92 -11.57 0.05
N PHE A 135 -8.32 -12.75 0.21
CA PHE A 135 -7.02 -12.90 0.85
C PHE A 135 -5.92 -12.15 0.10
N SER A 136 -5.90 -12.27 -1.24
CA SER A 136 -4.98 -11.54 -2.10
C SER A 136 -5.10 -10.03 -1.94
N VAL A 137 -6.32 -9.48 -1.88
CA VAL A 137 -6.56 -8.05 -1.66
C VAL A 137 -5.99 -7.61 -0.31
N LYS A 138 -6.34 -8.30 0.78
CA LYS A 138 -5.94 -7.92 2.14
C LYS A 138 -4.41 -7.87 2.29
N ILE A 139 -3.70 -8.91 1.87
CA ILE A 139 -2.23 -8.94 1.92
C ILE A 139 -1.61 -7.86 1.04
N SER A 140 -2.13 -7.70 -0.17
CA SER A 140 -1.53 -6.77 -1.13
C SER A 140 -1.76 -5.31 -0.76
N ILE A 141 -2.86 -4.97 -0.07
CA ILE A 141 -3.07 -3.64 0.52
C ILE A 141 -2.05 -3.38 1.61
N GLN A 142 -1.87 -4.31 2.55
CA GLN A 142 -0.88 -4.19 3.63
C GLN A 142 0.54 -4.01 3.07
N ALA A 143 0.88 -4.78 2.03
CA ALA A 143 2.13 -4.66 1.29
C ALA A 143 2.27 -3.39 0.44
N ARG A 144 1.27 -2.49 0.44
CA ARG A 144 1.20 -1.28 -0.40
C ARG A 144 1.47 -1.57 -1.87
N HIS A 145 0.87 -2.64 -2.39
CA HIS A 145 1.14 -3.17 -3.73
C HIS A 145 -0.10 -3.13 -4.65
N PRO A 146 -0.37 -1.98 -5.31
CA PRO A 146 -1.51 -1.80 -6.22
C PRO A 146 -1.66 -2.82 -7.34
N PRO A 147 -0.59 -3.24 -8.04
CA PRO A 147 -0.73 -4.20 -9.12
C PRO A 147 -1.29 -5.55 -8.66
N SER A 148 -1.11 -5.91 -7.38
CA SER A 148 -1.67 -7.14 -6.84
C SER A 148 -3.10 -7.00 -6.31
N TYR A 149 -3.44 -5.96 -5.53
CA TYR A 149 -4.82 -5.87 -5.00
C TYR A 149 -5.82 -5.35 -6.02
N PHE A 150 -5.48 -4.35 -6.84
CA PHE A 150 -6.48 -3.61 -7.62
C PHE A 150 -7.21 -4.49 -8.65
N PRO A 151 -6.53 -5.37 -9.42
CA PRO A 151 -7.22 -6.30 -10.31
C PRO A 151 -8.10 -7.31 -9.57
N SER A 152 -7.63 -7.82 -8.42
CA SER A 152 -8.41 -8.76 -7.59
C SER A 152 -9.66 -8.09 -7.03
N LEU A 153 -9.55 -6.83 -6.60
CA LEU A 153 -10.63 -6.05 -6.01
C LEU A 153 -11.74 -5.80 -7.03
N ARG A 154 -11.37 -5.37 -8.24
CA ARG A 154 -12.31 -5.19 -9.35
C ARG A 154 -12.95 -6.50 -9.78
N TYR A 155 -12.15 -7.56 -9.96
CA TYR A 155 -12.68 -8.86 -10.36
C TYR A 155 -13.67 -9.43 -9.33
N LEU A 156 -13.39 -9.26 -8.03
CA LEU A 156 -14.31 -9.62 -6.95
C LEU A 156 -15.65 -8.90 -7.09
N LEU A 157 -15.63 -7.57 -7.17
CA LEU A 157 -16.85 -6.75 -7.16
C LEU A 157 -17.63 -6.84 -8.47
N GLU A 158 -16.96 -6.98 -9.62
CA GLU A 158 -17.58 -6.91 -10.94
C GLU A 158 -17.97 -8.28 -11.53
N LYS A 159 -17.29 -9.36 -11.11
CA LYS A 159 -17.46 -10.69 -11.72
C LYS A 159 -17.79 -11.79 -10.72
N LEU A 160 -17.16 -11.80 -9.54
CA LEU A 160 -17.37 -12.88 -8.57
C LEU A 160 -18.54 -12.62 -7.61
N HIS A 161 -18.80 -11.36 -7.27
CA HIS A 161 -19.96 -10.97 -6.48
C HIS A 161 -21.21 -11.02 -7.38
N SER A 162 -22.12 -11.93 -7.07
CA SER A 162 -23.37 -12.09 -7.81
C SER A 162 -24.50 -12.48 -6.85
N PRO A 163 -25.77 -12.28 -7.20
CA PRO A 163 -26.89 -12.72 -6.38
C PRO A 163 -26.87 -14.23 -6.07
N SER A 164 -26.33 -15.05 -6.97
CA SER A 164 -26.18 -16.50 -6.79
C SER A 164 -25.02 -16.89 -5.88
N HIS A 165 -24.00 -16.03 -5.77
CA HIS A 165 -22.82 -16.25 -4.93
C HIS A 165 -22.46 -14.93 -4.23
N PRO A 166 -23.29 -14.46 -3.27
CA PRO A 166 -23.07 -13.18 -2.63
C PRO A 166 -21.83 -13.24 -1.73
N LEU A 167 -21.14 -12.11 -1.64
CA LEU A 167 -20.08 -11.94 -0.64
C LEU A 167 -20.73 -11.63 0.70
N PRO A 168 -20.11 -11.99 1.84
CA PRO A 168 -20.56 -11.56 3.15
C PRO A 168 -20.68 -10.02 3.19
N GLU A 169 -21.72 -9.50 3.83
CA GLU A 169 -22.02 -8.06 3.82
C GLU A 169 -20.86 -7.21 4.38
N SER A 170 -20.23 -7.68 5.46
CA SER A 170 -19.05 -7.03 6.04
C SER A 170 -17.88 -6.98 5.06
N GLU A 171 -17.57 -8.10 4.39
CA GLU A 171 -16.50 -8.16 3.41
C GLU A 171 -16.80 -7.30 2.18
N LEU A 172 -18.04 -7.32 1.69
CA LEU A 172 -18.46 -6.48 0.57
C LEU A 172 -18.28 -5.00 0.90
N LYS A 173 -18.68 -4.58 2.11
CA LYS A 173 -18.51 -3.21 2.60
C LYS A 173 -17.03 -2.82 2.70
N ASP A 174 -16.16 -3.70 3.20
CA ASP A 174 -14.72 -3.45 3.27
C ASP A 174 -14.11 -3.29 1.88
N LEU A 175 -14.43 -4.21 0.95
CA LEU A 175 -13.91 -4.18 -0.43
C LEU A 175 -14.37 -2.93 -1.19
N ILE A 176 -15.64 -2.55 -1.08
CA ILE A 176 -16.16 -1.31 -1.67
C ILE A 176 -15.43 -0.10 -1.08
N SER A 177 -15.25 -0.08 0.25
CA SER A 177 -14.51 0.99 0.93
C SER A 177 -13.08 1.09 0.40
N TYR A 178 -12.39 -0.04 0.23
CA TYR A 178 -11.03 -0.08 -0.32
C TYR A 178 -10.96 0.45 -1.75
N LEU A 179 -11.94 0.11 -2.60
CA LEU A 179 -11.96 0.56 -3.97
C LEU A 179 -12.17 2.07 -4.06
N ILE A 180 -13.13 2.61 -3.32
CA ILE A 180 -13.42 4.05 -3.27
C ILE A 180 -12.19 4.82 -2.79
N LEU A 181 -11.56 4.35 -1.70
CA LEU A 181 -10.39 5.00 -1.13
C LEU A 181 -9.15 4.87 -2.01
N ASP A 182 -9.01 3.80 -2.80
CA ASP A 182 -7.93 3.69 -3.79
C ASP A 182 -8.02 4.82 -4.83
N TYR A 183 -9.21 5.06 -5.39
CA TYR A 183 -9.42 6.15 -6.33
C TYR A 183 -9.16 7.51 -5.69
N ALA A 184 -9.69 7.75 -4.48
CA ALA A 184 -9.54 9.03 -3.80
C ALA A 184 -8.10 9.31 -3.33
N CYS A 185 -7.44 8.35 -2.68
CA CYS A 185 -6.16 8.58 -2.03
C CYS A 185 -4.97 8.38 -2.97
N ARG A 186 -4.95 7.27 -3.72
CA ARG A 186 -3.82 6.87 -4.57
C ARG A 186 -3.91 7.44 -5.98
N GLN A 187 -5.09 7.41 -6.60
CA GLN A 187 -5.27 7.89 -7.98
C GLN A 187 -5.61 9.38 -8.04
N ASP A 188 -5.96 9.99 -6.90
CA ASP A 188 -6.41 11.39 -6.79
C ASP A 188 -7.64 11.70 -7.66
N ASP A 189 -8.46 10.68 -7.91
CA ASP A 189 -9.69 10.78 -8.69
C ASP A 189 -10.90 10.79 -7.75
N LEU A 190 -11.19 11.97 -7.20
CA LEU A 190 -12.34 12.16 -6.32
C LEU A 190 -13.67 11.99 -7.07
N VAL A 191 -13.73 12.30 -8.36
CA VAL A 191 -14.96 12.19 -9.16
C VAL A 191 -15.38 10.72 -9.22
N THR A 192 -14.49 9.85 -9.68
CA THR A 192 -14.75 8.41 -9.73
C THR A 192 -15.04 7.84 -8.34
N ALA A 193 -14.36 8.33 -7.30
CA ALA A 193 -14.61 7.89 -5.93
C ALA A 193 -16.04 8.23 -5.45
N PHE A 194 -16.55 9.43 -5.76
CA PHE A 194 -17.92 9.82 -5.43
C PHE A 194 -18.96 9.07 -6.27
N GLU A 195 -18.69 8.85 -7.56
CA GLU A 195 -19.55 8.05 -8.44
C GLU A 195 -19.68 6.61 -7.95
N LEU A 196 -18.57 5.97 -7.60
CA LEU A 196 -18.57 4.61 -7.05
C LEU A 196 -19.30 4.53 -5.72
N ARG A 197 -19.13 5.53 -4.84
CA ARG A 197 -19.87 5.62 -3.57
C ARG A 197 -21.38 5.73 -3.81
N ALA A 198 -21.80 6.58 -4.75
CA ALA A 198 -23.22 6.74 -5.08
C ALA A 198 -23.80 5.45 -5.67
N LYS A 199 -23.09 4.83 -6.61
CA LYS A 199 -23.45 3.54 -7.20
C LYS A 199 -23.59 2.44 -6.13
N ALA A 200 -22.61 2.31 -5.25
CA ALA A 200 -22.62 1.31 -4.18
C ALA A 200 -23.78 1.52 -3.18
N ARG A 201 -24.17 2.78 -2.92
CA ARG A 201 -25.37 3.09 -2.10
C ARG A 201 -26.64 2.58 -2.75
N CYS A 202 -26.78 2.77 -4.05
CA CYS A 202 -27.94 2.34 -4.81
C CYS A 202 -28.00 0.81 -4.96
N GLU A 203 -26.87 0.18 -5.29
CA GLU A 203 -26.83 -1.25 -5.63
C GLU A 203 -26.70 -2.18 -4.42
N HIS A 204 -25.99 -1.73 -3.37
CA HIS A 204 -25.61 -2.58 -2.24
C HIS A 204 -26.01 -2.00 -0.87
N ALA A 205 -26.84 -0.95 -0.84
CA ALA A 205 -27.18 -0.21 0.39
C ALA A 205 -25.94 0.24 1.19
N PHE A 206 -24.82 0.48 0.52
CA PHE A 206 -23.53 0.73 1.14
C PHE A 206 -23.51 2.02 1.99
N GLN A 207 -23.12 1.91 3.26
CA GLN A 207 -22.93 3.06 4.13
C GLN A 207 -21.66 2.90 4.97
N SER A 208 -20.75 3.88 4.86
CA SER A 208 -19.51 3.92 5.64
C SER A 208 -19.21 5.36 6.08
N PRO A 209 -19.43 5.72 7.36
CA PRO A 209 -19.14 7.06 7.86
C PRO A 209 -17.65 7.40 7.75
N THR A 210 -16.78 6.40 7.84
CA THR A 210 -15.34 6.54 7.65
C THR A 210 -15.01 7.02 6.24
N VAL A 211 -15.49 6.31 5.20
CA VAL A 211 -15.26 6.68 3.80
C VAL A 211 -15.80 8.08 3.52
N ASP A 212 -17.00 8.38 4.03
CA ASP A 212 -17.63 9.69 3.90
C ASP A 212 -16.77 10.82 4.48
N ARG A 213 -16.19 10.61 5.68
CA ARG A 213 -15.30 11.59 6.32
C ARG A 213 -13.99 11.75 5.55
N VAL A 214 -13.40 10.66 5.05
CA VAL A 214 -12.17 10.74 4.22
C VAL A 214 -12.44 11.52 2.94
N LEU A 215 -13.50 11.19 2.20
CA LEU A 215 -13.86 11.89 0.97
C LEU A 215 -14.15 13.38 1.23
N THR A 216 -14.86 13.68 2.32
CA THR A 216 -15.14 15.07 2.72
C THR A 216 -13.85 15.81 3.06
N ALA A 217 -12.93 15.15 3.77
CA ALA A 217 -11.64 15.74 4.13
C ALA A 217 -10.81 16.06 2.88
N LEU A 218 -10.74 15.14 1.92
CA LEU A 218 -10.00 15.34 0.68
C LEU A 218 -10.65 16.39 -0.24
N ALA A 219 -11.98 16.39 -0.36
CA ALA A 219 -12.70 17.32 -1.24
C ALA A 219 -12.64 18.78 -0.76
N HIS A 220 -12.51 19.00 0.55
CA HIS A 220 -12.43 20.34 1.15
C HIS A 220 -11.02 20.71 1.63
N ASP A 221 -10.01 19.92 1.26
CA ASP A 221 -8.62 20.08 1.75
C ASP A 221 -8.52 20.20 3.29
N ASN A 222 -9.43 19.54 4.03
CA ASN A 222 -9.46 19.56 5.48
C ASN A 222 -8.46 18.54 6.06
N TRP A 223 -7.19 18.95 6.14
CA TRP A 223 -6.12 18.09 6.65
C TRP A 223 -6.32 17.69 8.12
N VAL A 224 -6.95 18.54 8.94
CA VAL A 224 -7.22 18.22 10.35
C VAL A 224 -8.16 17.02 10.46
N LEU A 225 -9.27 17.04 9.71
CA LEU A 225 -10.20 15.91 9.65
C LEU A 225 -9.52 14.66 9.07
N PHE A 226 -8.68 14.83 8.05
CA PHE A 226 -7.94 13.73 7.44
C PHE A 226 -7.05 13.00 8.48
N TRP A 227 -6.26 13.76 9.24
CA TRP A 227 -5.38 13.19 10.28
C TRP A 227 -6.16 12.58 11.43
N GLN A 228 -7.28 13.19 11.82
CA GLN A 228 -8.16 12.61 12.84
C GLN A 228 -8.69 11.24 12.41
N VAL A 229 -9.27 11.16 11.20
CA VAL A 229 -9.82 9.90 10.68
C VAL A 229 -8.71 8.85 10.55
N ARG A 230 -7.52 9.21 10.07
CA ARG A 230 -6.38 8.29 9.92
C ARG A 230 -6.00 7.59 11.24
N LYS A 231 -6.14 8.28 12.37
CA LYS A 231 -5.85 7.72 13.71
C LYS A 231 -6.93 6.74 14.18
N GLU A 232 -8.17 6.92 13.76
CA GLU A 232 -9.34 6.13 14.19
C GLU A 232 -9.55 4.85 13.37
N VAL A 233 -9.05 4.80 12.13
CA VAL A 233 -9.30 3.69 11.18
C VAL A 233 -8.42 2.45 11.39
N ASP A 234 -8.88 1.32 10.85
CA ASP A 234 -8.14 0.07 10.78
C ASP A 234 -6.88 0.18 9.90
N SER A 235 -6.00 -0.81 10.03
CA SER A 235 -4.71 -0.84 9.32
C SER A 235 -4.86 -0.80 7.79
N SER A 236 -5.85 -1.49 7.21
CA SER A 236 -6.00 -1.56 5.76
C SER A 236 -6.46 -0.21 5.19
N ILE A 237 -7.47 0.42 5.80
CA ILE A 237 -7.91 1.76 5.42
C ILE A 237 -6.80 2.79 5.67
N ARG A 238 -6.09 2.71 6.79
CA ARG A 238 -4.94 3.58 7.08
C ARG A 238 -3.89 3.49 5.98
N THR A 239 -3.59 2.27 5.54
CA THR A 239 -2.64 2.03 4.46
C THR A 239 -3.09 2.68 3.15
N LEU A 240 -4.39 2.64 2.84
CA LEU A 240 -4.96 3.36 1.70
C LEU A 240 -4.84 4.87 1.83
N MET A 241 -5.13 5.42 3.00
CA MET A 241 -4.99 6.84 3.27
C MET A 241 -3.55 7.34 3.15
N ASN A 242 -2.55 6.50 3.48
CA ASN A 242 -1.14 6.89 3.43
C ASN A 242 -0.66 7.33 2.03
N TRP A 243 -1.32 6.89 0.94
CA TRP A 243 -1.00 7.40 -0.40
C TRP A 243 -1.34 8.89 -0.60
N ALA A 244 -2.28 9.43 0.18
CA ALA A 244 -2.61 10.86 0.15
C ALA A 244 -1.79 11.69 1.15
N GLU A 245 -1.04 11.06 2.05
CA GLU A 245 -0.33 11.70 3.17
C GLU A 245 0.53 12.89 2.72
N ASP A 246 1.39 12.66 1.72
CA ASP A 246 2.31 13.68 1.21
C ASP A 246 1.58 14.84 0.53
N ARG A 247 0.44 14.59 -0.10
CA ARG A 247 -0.36 15.63 -0.77
C ARG A 247 -1.06 16.50 0.28
N VAL A 248 -1.70 15.87 1.26
CA VAL A 248 -2.38 16.55 2.37
C VAL A 248 -1.40 17.37 3.20
N ARG A 249 -0.25 16.79 3.57
CA ARG A 249 0.82 17.49 4.30
C ARG A 249 1.30 18.72 3.54
N ARG A 250 1.60 18.59 2.24
CA ARG A 250 2.03 19.72 1.40
C ARG A 250 0.96 20.80 1.27
N HIS A 251 -0.32 20.43 1.16
CA HIS A 251 -1.41 21.40 1.15
C HIS A 251 -1.46 22.17 2.47
N ALA A 252 -1.42 21.48 3.61
CA ALA A 252 -1.42 22.09 4.93
C ALA A 252 -0.27 23.10 5.10
N LEU A 253 0.94 22.74 4.70
CA LEU A 253 2.11 23.62 4.77
C LEU A 253 1.96 24.84 3.86
N LYS A 254 1.39 24.68 2.66
CA LYS A 254 1.10 25.82 1.77
C LYS A 254 0.07 26.76 2.37
N ALA A 255 -1.01 26.22 2.94
CA ALA A 255 -2.06 26.99 3.61
C ALA A 255 -1.46 27.79 4.78
N VAL A 256 -0.71 27.14 5.66
CA VAL A 256 0.00 27.78 6.78
C VAL A 256 0.97 28.86 6.30
N GLY A 257 1.74 28.54 5.25
CA GLY A 257 2.68 29.46 4.61
C GLY A 257 2.04 30.72 4.02
N SER A 258 0.75 30.65 3.70
CA SER A 258 -0.03 31.76 3.15
C SER A 258 -0.71 32.62 4.21
N ALA A 259 -1.19 31.98 5.29
CA ALA A 259 -2.08 32.61 6.27
C ALA A 259 -1.35 33.17 7.50
N TYR A 260 -0.17 32.64 7.86
CA TYR A 260 0.50 32.99 9.11
C TYR A 260 1.86 33.68 8.88
N LEU A 261 2.22 34.59 9.80
CA LEU A 261 3.55 35.21 9.86
C LEU A 261 4.53 34.37 10.70
N ASN A 262 4.05 33.86 11.83
CA ASN A 262 4.76 32.97 12.73
C ASN A 262 3.80 31.94 13.35
N VAL A 263 4.31 30.76 13.67
CA VAL A 263 3.53 29.66 14.25
C VAL A 263 4.42 28.83 15.19
N GLY A 264 3.84 28.19 16.21
CA GLY A 264 4.60 27.28 17.08
C GLY A 264 5.10 26.04 16.35
N VAL A 265 6.26 25.51 16.75
CA VAL A 265 6.88 24.34 16.12
C VAL A 265 5.97 23.12 16.18
N GLN A 266 5.40 22.83 17.36
CA GLN A 266 4.51 21.66 17.56
C GLN A 266 3.29 21.68 16.64
N TRP A 267 2.68 22.85 16.42
CA TRP A 267 1.51 22.95 15.55
C TRP A 267 1.84 22.58 14.10
N ILE A 268 3.04 22.90 13.63
CA ILE A 268 3.49 22.52 12.29
C ILE A 268 3.88 21.04 12.27
N THR A 269 4.70 20.58 13.21
CA THR A 269 5.20 19.21 13.20
C THR A 269 4.12 18.17 13.44
N GLU A 270 3.14 18.43 14.31
CA GLU A 270 2.07 17.46 14.62
C GLU A 270 0.77 17.78 13.88
N GLY A 271 0.36 19.05 13.87
CA GLY A 271 -0.93 19.47 13.30
C GLY A 271 -0.98 19.40 11.77
N CYS A 272 0.13 19.70 11.10
CA CYS A 272 0.17 19.69 9.62
C CYS A 272 0.58 18.35 9.03
N THR A 273 1.36 17.55 9.76
CA THR A 273 1.86 16.25 9.27
C THR A 273 1.06 15.05 9.78
N GLY A 274 0.29 15.23 10.86
CA GLY A 274 -0.56 14.20 11.45
C GLY A 274 0.16 13.17 12.33
N ASP A 275 1.49 13.12 12.28
CA ASP A 275 2.29 12.10 12.96
C ASP A 275 3.39 12.70 13.84
N ASN A 276 3.66 12.04 14.98
CA ASN A 276 4.62 12.50 15.98
C ASN A 276 6.08 12.22 15.61
N HIS A 277 6.33 11.54 14.49
CA HIS A 277 7.68 11.18 14.05
C HIS A 277 8.37 12.30 13.25
N TRP A 278 7.65 13.37 12.92
CA TRP A 278 8.19 14.50 12.18
C TRP A 278 8.93 15.46 13.11
N THR A 279 10.23 15.57 12.90
CA THR A 279 11.03 16.68 13.44
C THR A 279 11.02 17.85 12.46
N TRP A 280 11.22 19.07 12.98
CA TRP A 280 11.34 20.26 12.13
C TRP A 280 12.43 20.10 11.07
N ASP A 281 13.58 19.56 11.44
CA ASP A 281 14.72 19.42 10.54
C ASP A 281 14.42 18.44 9.39
N ARG A 282 13.78 17.30 9.71
CA ARG A 282 13.34 16.33 8.70
C ARG A 282 12.30 16.94 7.76
N LEU A 283 11.40 17.76 8.28
CA LEU A 283 10.37 18.44 7.49
C LEU A 283 11.00 19.47 6.54
N VAL A 284 11.97 20.24 7.01
CA VAL A 284 12.71 21.21 6.18
C VAL A 284 13.48 20.50 5.07
N GLU A 285 14.16 19.39 5.38
CA GLU A 285 14.90 18.62 4.38
C GLU A 285 13.98 18.00 3.33
N THR A 286 12.87 17.40 3.77
CA THR A 286 11.95 16.67 2.89
C THR A 286 11.14 17.61 2.00
N GLU A 287 10.56 18.65 2.59
CA GLU A 287 9.65 19.58 1.90
C GLU A 287 10.35 20.84 1.38
N LYS A 288 11.66 20.98 1.65
CA LYS A 288 12.49 22.12 1.23
C LYS A 288 11.92 23.47 1.67
N LEU A 289 11.51 23.53 2.94
CA LEU A 289 10.91 24.74 3.52
C LEU A 289 11.95 25.83 3.75
N GLY A 290 11.69 27.04 3.24
CA GLY A 290 12.55 28.22 3.44
C GLY A 290 12.26 29.02 4.72
N TRP A 291 11.55 28.44 5.70
CA TRP A 291 11.15 29.13 6.92
C TRP A 291 12.24 29.06 8.00
N GLN A 292 12.31 30.08 8.86
CA GLN A 292 13.35 30.17 9.90
C GLN A 292 12.80 29.71 11.25
N LYS A 293 13.55 28.89 11.98
CA LYS A 293 13.22 28.51 13.35
C LYS A 293 13.85 29.49 14.34
N ASP A 294 13.04 30.06 15.21
CA ASP A 294 13.43 30.95 16.30
C ASP A 294 12.88 30.38 17.62
N GLY A 295 13.72 29.61 18.32
CA GLY A 295 13.32 28.86 19.50
C GLY A 295 12.18 27.87 19.22
N ASP A 296 11.02 28.13 19.85
CA ASP A 296 9.79 27.34 19.70
C ASP A 296 8.83 27.90 18.63
N LYS A 297 9.24 28.94 17.90
CA LYS A 297 8.44 29.55 16.84
C LYS A 297 9.12 29.39 15.49
N ILE A 298 8.31 29.27 14.45
CA ILE A 298 8.73 29.25 13.06
C ILE A 298 8.29 30.55 12.42
N ILE A 299 9.26 31.32 11.93
CA ILE A 299 9.06 32.57 11.19
C ILE A 299 8.87 32.21 9.72
N ILE A 300 7.63 32.32 9.26
CA ILE A 300 7.21 32.00 7.89
C ILE A 300 7.42 33.22 6.99
N ARG A 301 6.99 34.40 7.44
CA ARG A 301 7.12 35.67 6.71
C ARG A 301 7.50 36.79 7.67
N LYS A 302 8.45 37.62 7.27
CA LYS A 302 8.77 38.87 7.99
C LYS A 302 7.75 39.94 7.59
N PRO A 303 7.20 40.71 8.55
CA PRO A 303 6.33 41.84 8.23
C PRO A 303 7.02 42.79 7.25
N LYS A 304 6.30 43.31 6.25
CA LYS A 304 6.84 44.38 5.40
C LYS A 304 7.19 45.58 6.30
N PRO A 305 8.40 46.17 6.19
CA PRO A 305 8.74 47.35 6.96
C PRO A 305 7.75 48.48 6.67
N LYS A 306 7.27 49.18 7.71
CA LYS A 306 6.43 50.38 7.52
C LYS A 306 7.22 51.42 6.70
N PRO A 307 6.60 52.10 5.73
CA PRO A 307 7.23 53.25 5.08
C PRO A 307 7.66 54.24 6.15
N GLN A 308 8.93 54.64 6.14
CA GLN A 308 9.40 55.70 7.04
C GLN A 308 8.60 56.98 6.72
N PRO A 309 8.04 57.68 7.73
CA PRO A 309 7.46 58.99 7.50
C PRO A 309 8.56 59.90 6.97
N VAL A 310 8.35 60.48 5.80
CA VAL A 310 9.26 61.48 5.23
C VAL A 310 9.34 62.64 6.23
N PRO A 311 10.50 62.93 6.83
CA PRO A 311 10.63 64.07 7.74
C PRO A 311 10.70 65.33 6.88
N GLY A 312 9.58 66.03 6.64
CA GLY A 312 9.65 67.23 5.81
C GLY A 312 8.42 68.03 5.43
N SER A 313 7.18 67.72 5.83
CA SER A 313 6.04 68.63 5.56
C SER A 313 5.63 69.40 6.80
N GLY A 314 6.54 70.23 7.29
CA GLY A 314 6.26 71.26 8.27
C GLY A 314 5.49 72.42 7.65
N LYS A 315 4.28 72.66 8.18
CA LYS A 315 3.61 73.95 8.36
C LYS A 315 3.80 75.03 7.27
N GLY A 316 2.77 75.18 6.43
CA GLY A 316 2.39 76.47 5.84
C GLY A 316 1.02 76.88 6.37
N LYS A 317 0.99 77.69 7.45
CA LYS A 317 -0.16 78.54 7.77
C LYS A 317 0.11 79.90 7.12
N ALA A 318 -0.75 80.30 6.21
CA ALA A 318 -1.16 81.68 5.97
C ALA A 318 -2.58 81.62 5.40
#